data_AF-A0A378NDY1-F1
#
_entry.id   AF-A0A378NDY1-F1
#
_cell.length_a   1.000
_cell.length_b   1.000
_cell.length_c   1.000
_cell.angle_alpha   90.00
_cell.angle_beta   90.00
_cell.angle_gamma   90.00
#
_symmetry.space_group_name_H-M   'P 1'
#
loop_
_entity.id
_entity.type
_entity.pdbx_description
1 polymer ?
#
loop_
_entity_poly.entity_id
_entity_poly.type
_entity_poly.pdbx_seq_one_letter_code
_entity_poly.pdbx_strand_id
1 'polypeptide(L)'
;MLYHRKSPLDHLSQLKAQLVRGGELVLETLVIDGDINDVLVPADRYAKMKNIYFIPSVAALINWLEKVGFKNVRCVDEAITTLEEQRKTDWLENESLVDFLDPNDHSKTIEGYPAPKRAVILANA
;
A
#
# COMPACT_ATOMS: atom_id res chain seq x y z
N MET A 1 -5.43 2.39 3.20
CA MET A 1 -5.88 3.80 3.39
C MET A 1 -5.01 4.82 2.66
N LEU A 2 -3.67 4.73 2.75
CA LEU A 2 -2.75 5.71 2.13
C LEU A 2 -2.91 5.78 0.59
N TYR A 3 -3.02 4.65 -0.09
CA TYR A 3 -3.13 4.58 -1.56
C TYR A 3 -4.38 5.26 -2.16
N HIS A 4 -5.38 5.62 -1.34
CA HIS A 4 -6.55 6.41 -1.75
C HIS A 4 -6.42 7.93 -1.46
N ARG A 5 -5.26 8.39 -0.97
CA ARG A 5 -5.03 9.80 -0.62
C ARG A 5 -4.28 10.52 -1.74
N LYS A 6 -4.83 11.66 -2.19
CA LYS A 6 -4.19 12.55 -3.17
C LYS A 6 -2.89 13.19 -2.68
N SER A 7 -2.73 13.34 -1.36
CA SER A 7 -1.52 13.89 -0.74
C SER A 7 -1.02 12.92 0.33
N PRO A 8 -0.03 12.06 0.02
CA PRO A 8 0.44 11.05 0.96
C PRO A 8 1.15 11.70 2.16
N LEU A 9 1.95 12.75 1.96
CA LEU A 9 2.68 13.41 3.05
C LEU A 9 1.76 14.14 4.03
N ASP A 10 0.69 14.77 3.54
CA ASP A 10 -0.31 15.40 4.42
C ASP A 10 -1.04 14.33 5.23
N HIS A 11 -1.36 13.18 4.62
CA HIS A 11 -1.97 12.08 5.33
C HIS A 11 -1.07 11.54 6.45
N LEU A 12 0.22 11.32 6.18
CA LEU A 12 1.16 10.86 7.19
C LEU A 12 1.35 11.89 8.31
N SER A 13 1.43 13.17 7.98
CA SER A 13 1.51 14.27 8.96
C SER A 13 0.24 14.34 9.82
N GLN A 14 -0.93 14.14 9.22
CA GLN A 14 -2.20 14.09 9.94
C GLN A 14 -2.26 12.93 10.93
N LEU A 15 -1.80 11.73 10.53
CA LEU A 15 -1.72 10.56 11.41
C LEU A 15 -0.79 10.85 12.59
N LYS A 16 0.38 11.43 12.34
CA LYS A 16 1.33 11.82 13.40
C LYS A 16 0.69 12.79 14.40
N ALA A 17 -0.09 13.76 13.93
CA ALA A 17 -0.77 14.73 14.77
C ALA A 17 -1.85 14.11 15.70
N GLN A 18 -2.30 12.88 15.43
CA GLN A 18 -3.22 12.16 16.32
C GLN A 18 -2.50 11.37 17.43
N LEU A 19 -1.18 11.25 17.36
CA LEU A 19 -0.39 10.49 18.33
C LEU A 19 0.18 11.41 19.40
N VAL A 20 0.21 10.92 20.63
CA VAL A 20 1.03 11.50 21.70
C VAL A 20 2.52 11.32 21.36
N ARG A 21 3.38 12.14 21.97
CA ARG A 21 4.84 12.01 21.81
C ARG A 21 5.30 10.59 22.15
N GLY A 22 6.05 9.96 21.24
CA GLY A 22 6.50 8.58 21.39
C GLY A 22 5.46 7.51 21.10
N GLY A 23 4.22 7.88 20.73
CA GLY A 23 3.18 6.96 20.30
C GLY A 23 3.59 6.17 19.05
N GLU A 24 3.07 4.95 18.91
CA GLU A 24 3.39 4.07 17.78
C GLU A 24 2.36 4.18 16.66
N LEU A 25 2.84 4.40 15.44
CA LEU A 25 2.09 4.24 14.21
C LEU A 25 2.23 2.79 13.73
N VAL A 26 1.10 2.19 13.37
CA VAL A 26 1.03 0.97 12.55
C VAL A 26 0.42 1.37 11.21
N LEU A 27 1.19 1.27 10.12
CA LEU A 27 0.75 1.64 8.78
C LEU A 27 0.80 0.44 7.85
N GLU A 28 -0.33 0.10 7.24
CA GLU A 28 -0.42 -0.87 6.14
C GLU A 28 -0.91 -0.17 4.86
N THR A 29 -0.29 -0.53 3.74
CA THR A 29 -0.66 -0.02 2.41
C THR A 29 -0.12 -0.92 1.30
N LEU A 30 -0.66 -0.75 0.09
CA LEU A 30 -0.08 -1.28 -1.14
C LEU A 30 1.32 -0.71 -1.39
N VAL A 31 2.23 -1.56 -1.86
CA VAL A 31 3.60 -1.23 -2.24
C VAL A 31 4.01 -1.93 -3.55
N ILE A 32 5.14 -1.50 -4.13
CA ILE A 32 5.83 -2.17 -5.23
C ILE A 32 7.26 -2.54 -4.82
N ASP A 33 7.90 -3.43 -5.60
CA ASP A 33 9.35 -3.60 -5.53
C ASP A 33 10.06 -2.36 -6.08
N GLY A 34 11.18 -1.99 -5.46
CA GLY A 34 12.00 -0.87 -5.91
C GLY A 34 12.84 -0.22 -4.81
N ASP A 35 13.57 0.82 -5.19
CA ASP A 35 14.40 1.63 -4.30
C ASP A 35 13.65 2.85 -3.73
N ILE A 36 14.38 3.72 -3.03
CA ILE A 36 13.86 4.92 -2.36
C ILE A 36 13.12 5.92 -3.29
N ASN A 37 13.31 5.83 -4.60
CA ASN A 37 12.73 6.70 -5.63
C ASN A 37 11.61 6.03 -6.43
N ASP A 38 11.38 4.72 -6.25
CA ASP A 38 10.37 3.98 -6.99
C ASP A 38 8.98 4.17 -6.39
N VAL A 39 8.09 4.75 -7.18
CA VAL A 39 6.69 5.01 -6.82
C VAL A 39 5.81 4.83 -8.04
N LEU A 40 4.82 3.93 -7.94
CA LEU A 40 3.81 3.74 -8.98
C LEU A 40 2.62 4.67 -8.74
N VAL A 41 2.22 5.38 -9.80
CA VAL A 41 0.97 6.15 -9.88
C VAL A 41 0.17 5.60 -11.07
N PRO A 42 -0.89 4.81 -10.84
CA PRO A 42 -1.69 4.24 -11.92
C PRO A 42 -2.40 5.33 -12.74
N ALA A 43 -2.53 5.12 -14.05
CA ALA A 43 -3.14 6.11 -14.95
C ALA A 43 -4.66 6.31 -14.74
N ASP A 44 -5.39 5.24 -14.45
CA ASP A 44 -6.85 5.28 -14.18
C ASP A 44 -7.21 4.32 -13.04
N ARG A 45 -6.90 3.03 -13.24
CA ARG A 45 -7.22 1.96 -12.30
C ARG A 45 -6.00 1.13 -11.94
N TYR A 46 -6.08 0.52 -10.77
CA TYR A 46 -5.16 -0.51 -10.31
C TYR A 46 -5.98 -1.62 -9.66
N ALA A 47 -5.88 -2.85 -10.17
CA ALA A 47 -6.67 -3.99 -9.71
C ALA A 47 -8.18 -3.65 -9.69
N LYS A 48 -8.67 -3.03 -10.78
CA LYS A 48 -10.01 -2.45 -10.99
C LYS A 48 -10.41 -1.30 -10.05
N MET A 49 -9.66 -1.01 -8.99
CA MET A 49 -9.97 0.06 -8.05
C MET A 49 -9.80 1.43 -8.70
N LYS A 50 -10.77 2.32 -8.49
CA LYS A 50 -10.69 3.74 -8.85
C LYS A 50 -10.01 4.54 -7.72
N ASN A 51 -9.55 5.74 -8.04
CA ASN A 51 -8.98 6.68 -7.07
C ASN A 51 -7.79 6.10 -6.31
N ILE A 52 -6.92 5.41 -7.03
CA ILE A 52 -5.62 4.97 -6.54
C ILE A 52 -4.60 6.00 -6.98
N TYR A 53 -3.81 6.51 -6.03
CA TYR A 53 -2.86 7.60 -6.27
C TYR A 53 -1.41 7.12 -6.18
N PHE A 54 -0.93 6.78 -4.97
CA PHE A 54 0.48 6.46 -4.76
C PHE A 54 0.63 5.05 -4.20
N ILE A 55 1.45 4.24 -4.89
CA ILE A 55 1.90 2.92 -4.47
C ILE A 55 3.44 2.98 -4.40
N PRO A 56 4.02 3.40 -3.28
CA PRO A 56 5.46 3.54 -3.13
C PRO A 56 6.15 2.18 -2.98
N SER A 57 7.46 2.11 -3.22
CA SER A 57 8.26 1.04 -2.64
C SER A 57 8.32 1.15 -1.11
N VAL A 58 8.70 0.07 -0.43
CA VAL A 58 8.92 0.11 1.03
C VAL A 58 9.98 1.15 1.40
N ALA A 59 11.08 1.22 0.64
CA ALA A 59 12.16 2.18 0.88
C ALA A 59 11.66 3.64 0.72
N ALA A 60 10.85 3.91 -0.31
CA ALA A 60 10.26 5.23 -0.52
C ALA A 60 9.30 5.60 0.62
N LEU A 61 8.47 4.66 1.09
CA LEU A 61 7.53 4.90 2.18
C LEU A 61 8.23 5.15 3.53
N ILE A 62 9.30 4.42 3.82
CA ILE A 62 10.15 4.66 4.99
C ILE A 62 10.72 6.09 4.94
N ASN A 63 11.29 6.49 3.81
CA ASN A 63 11.82 7.84 3.59
C ASN A 63 10.73 8.92 3.77
N TRP A 64 9.50 8.68 3.31
CA TRP A 64 8.39 9.62 3.51
C TRP A 64 8.00 9.78 4.98
N LEU A 65 7.95 8.69 5.74
CA LEU A 65 7.67 8.71 7.18
C LEU A 65 8.76 9.47 7.95
N GLU A 66 10.03 9.23 7.63
CA GLU A 66 11.16 9.96 8.21
C GLU A 66 11.09 11.46 7.87
N LYS A 67 10.72 11.79 6.62
CA LYS A 67 10.56 13.17 6.15
C LYS A 67 9.48 13.95 6.90
N VAL A 68 8.35 13.31 7.24
CA VAL A 68 7.31 13.93 8.09
C VAL A 68 7.66 13.87 9.59
N GLY A 69 8.83 13.32 9.92
CA GLY A 69 9.45 13.39 11.23
C GLY A 69 9.14 12.22 12.15
N PHE A 70 8.61 11.10 11.66
CA PHE A 70 8.58 9.86 12.45
C PHE A 70 10.02 9.36 12.71
N LYS A 71 10.17 8.51 13.74
CA LYS A 71 11.43 7.90 14.17
C LYS A 71 11.28 6.38 14.24
N ASN A 72 12.41 5.66 14.27
CA ASN A 72 12.46 4.19 14.35
C ASN A 72 11.58 3.49 13.30
N VAL A 73 11.55 4.05 12.09
CA VAL A 73 10.72 3.58 11.00
C VAL A 73 11.28 2.26 10.49
N ARG A 74 10.45 1.21 10.45
CA ARG A 74 10.87 -0.13 10.02
C ARG A 74 9.71 -0.90 9.39
N CYS A 75 9.98 -1.59 8.30
CA CYS A 75 9.07 -2.59 7.76
C CYS A 75 9.15 -3.85 8.63
N VAL A 76 8.00 -4.35 9.09
CA VAL A 76 7.92 -5.57 9.91
C VAL A 76 7.31 -6.74 9.15
N ASP A 77 6.61 -6.48 8.05
CA ASP A 77 6.03 -7.49 7.17
C ASP A 77 5.88 -6.94 5.76
N GLU A 78 6.14 -7.78 4.76
CA GLU A 78 5.88 -7.50 3.35
C GLU A 78 5.42 -8.80 2.67
N ALA A 79 4.23 -8.79 2.08
CA ALA A 79 3.62 -9.97 1.52
C ALA A 79 2.84 -9.67 0.23
N ILE A 80 2.92 -10.59 -0.73
CA ILE A 80 2.04 -10.62 -1.89
C ILE A 80 0.65 -11.04 -1.39
N THR A 81 -0.40 -10.30 -1.76
CA THR A 81 -1.76 -10.70 -1.42
C THR A 81 -2.12 -11.95 -2.19
N THR A 82 -2.41 -13.04 -1.49
CA THR A 82 -2.67 -14.33 -2.13
C THR A 82 -4.15 -14.55 -2.44
N LEU A 83 -4.46 -15.46 -3.36
CA LEU A 83 -5.83 -15.88 -3.63
C LEU A 83 -6.46 -16.63 -2.45
N GLU A 84 -5.68 -17.19 -1.52
CA GLU A 84 -6.22 -17.82 -0.32
C GLU A 84 -6.71 -16.78 0.69
N GLU A 85 -5.97 -15.67 0.81
CA GLU A 85 -6.25 -14.53 1.68
C GLU A 85 -7.44 -13.70 1.16
N GLN A 86 -7.44 -13.35 -0.13
CA GLN A 86 -8.48 -12.53 -0.75
C GLN A 86 -9.19 -13.29 -1.87
N ARG A 87 -10.40 -13.76 -1.56
CA ARG A 87 -11.23 -14.56 -2.49
C ARG A 87 -12.71 -14.37 -2.22
N LYS A 88 -13.53 -14.80 -3.19
CA LYS A 88 -14.97 -14.92 -2.98
C LYS A 88 -15.26 -16.00 -1.95
N THR A 89 -16.34 -15.81 -1.20
CA THR A 89 -16.91 -16.76 -0.27
C THR A 89 -18.42 -16.69 -0.39
N ASP A 90 -19.16 -17.57 0.28
CA ASP A 90 -20.63 -17.53 0.29
C ASP A 90 -21.21 -16.21 0.83
N TRP A 91 -20.38 -15.38 1.48
CA TRP A 91 -20.76 -14.07 2.02
C TRP A 91 -20.39 -12.90 1.09
N LEU A 92 -19.65 -13.14 0.01
CA LEU A 92 -19.17 -12.12 -0.93
C LEU A 92 -19.39 -12.57 -2.37
N GLU A 93 -20.46 -12.07 -2.99
CA GLU A 93 -20.91 -12.48 -4.33
C GLU A 93 -20.21 -11.70 -5.47
N ASN A 94 -19.64 -10.54 -5.16
CA ASN A 94 -18.99 -9.66 -6.14
C ASN A 94 -17.58 -10.16 -6.55
N GLU A 95 -16.95 -9.46 -7.49
CA GLU A 95 -15.55 -9.69 -7.89
C GLU A 95 -14.57 -9.63 -6.70
N SER A 96 -13.51 -10.44 -6.77
CA SER A 96 -12.43 -10.49 -5.78
C SER A 96 -11.07 -10.57 -6.48
N LEU A 97 -9.98 -10.83 -5.73
CA LEU A 97 -8.61 -10.70 -6.24
C LEU A 97 -8.35 -11.42 -7.56
N VAL A 98 -8.85 -12.65 -7.72
CA VAL A 98 -8.69 -13.43 -8.97
C VAL A 98 -9.25 -12.70 -10.19
N ASP A 99 -10.32 -11.91 -10.02
CA ASP A 99 -10.96 -11.14 -11.08
C ASP A 99 -10.19 -9.84 -11.40
N PHE A 100 -9.17 -9.50 -10.61
CA PHE A 100 -8.37 -8.27 -10.70
C PHE A 100 -6.95 -8.51 -11.22
N LEU A 101 -6.53 -9.78 -11.33
CA LEU A 101 -5.22 -10.19 -11.85
C LEU A 101 -5.29 -10.49 -13.35
N ASP A 102 -4.14 -10.47 -14.02
CA ASP A 102 -4.04 -10.95 -15.40
C ASP A 102 -4.25 -12.48 -15.42
N PRO A 103 -5.24 -13.00 -16.16
CA PRO A 103 -5.56 -14.44 -16.18
C PRO A 103 -4.43 -15.32 -16.74
N ASN A 104 -3.43 -14.73 -17.42
CA ASN A 104 -2.27 -15.45 -17.94
C ASN A 104 -1.01 -15.25 -17.07
N ASP A 105 -1.01 -14.27 -16.16
CA ASP A 105 0.13 -13.90 -15.33
C ASP A 105 -0.32 -13.25 -14.01
N HIS A 106 -0.57 -14.07 -12.98
CA HIS A 106 -0.99 -13.59 -11.66
C HIS A 106 0.05 -12.71 -10.93
N SER A 107 1.27 -12.54 -11.47
CA SER A 107 2.21 -11.52 -10.95
C SER A 107 1.81 -10.09 -11.33
N LYS A 108 0.77 -9.93 -12.16
CA LYS A 108 0.25 -8.64 -12.63
C LYS A 108 -1.24 -8.46 -12.38
N THR A 109 -1.66 -7.20 -12.28
CA THR A 109 -3.06 -6.80 -12.37
C THR A 109 -3.58 -6.93 -13.79
N ILE A 110 -4.90 -6.92 -13.98
CA ILE A 110 -5.54 -6.95 -15.31
C ILE A 110 -5.16 -5.74 -16.18
N GLU A 111 -4.70 -4.64 -15.57
CA GLU A 111 -4.18 -3.46 -16.26
C GLU A 111 -2.68 -3.55 -16.60
N GLY A 112 -1.99 -4.61 -16.20
CA GLY A 112 -0.57 -4.87 -16.47
C GLY A 112 0.42 -4.32 -15.44
N TYR A 113 -0.05 -3.79 -14.31
CA TYR A 113 0.80 -3.36 -13.19
C TYR A 113 1.25 -4.55 -12.33
N PRO A 114 2.27 -4.43 -11.47
CA PRO A 114 2.58 -5.45 -10.47
C PRO A 114 1.37 -5.79 -9.60
N ALA A 115 1.16 -7.09 -9.35
CA ALA A 115 0.08 -7.58 -8.51
C ALA A 115 0.13 -6.98 -7.09
N PRO A 116 -1.02 -6.94 -6.37
CA PRO A 116 -1.09 -6.35 -5.04
C PRO A 116 -0.09 -6.96 -4.05
N LYS A 117 0.83 -6.11 -3.60
CA LYS A 117 1.75 -6.39 -2.50
C LYS A 117 1.49 -5.40 -1.38
N ARG A 118 1.53 -5.87 -0.13
CA ARG A 118 1.26 -5.07 1.06
C ARG A 118 2.48 -5.06 1.96
N ALA A 119 2.72 -3.92 2.59
CA ALA A 119 3.74 -3.80 3.62
C ALA A 119 3.16 -3.21 4.90
N VAL A 120 3.65 -3.69 6.03
CA VAL A 120 3.34 -3.17 7.37
C VAL A 120 4.57 -2.47 7.93
N ILE A 121 4.41 -1.19 8.25
CA ILE A 121 5.47 -0.34 8.80
C ILE A 121 5.10 0.10 10.21
N LEU A 122 6.08 0.01 11.12
CA LEU A 122 6.02 0.58 12.46
C LEU A 122 6.89 1.83 12.54
N ALA A 123 6.43 2.84 13.27
CA ALA A 123 7.17 4.07 13.51
C ALA A 123 6.73 4.78 14.81
N ASN A 124 7.57 5.65 15.38
CA ASN A 124 7.26 6.43 16.58
C ASN A 124 7.13 7.93 16.27
N ALA A 125 6.13 8.60 16.85
CA ALA A 125 5.84 10.03 16.68
C ALA A 125 6.79 10.97 17.42
#